data_AF-A0AAX7V1M9-F1
#
_entry.id   AF-A0AAX7V1M9-F1
#
_cell.length_a   1.000
_cell.length_b   1.000
_cell.length_c   1.000
_cell.angle_alpha   90.00
_cell.angle_beta   90.00
_cell.angle_gamma   90.00
#
_symmetry.space_group_name_H-M   'P 1'
#
loop_
_entity.id
_entity.type
_entity.pdbx_description
1 polymer ?
#
loop_
_entity_poly.entity_id
_entity_poly.type
_entity_poly.pdbx_seq_one_letter_code
_entity_poly.pdbx_strand_id
1 'polypeptide(L)'
;MSSSTNMGTQGTGRKRAPLKDRFSAEDEALSSIAREAEARLAAKRAARAEARDIRMRELERQQKEVSGPDSTNVFTDTSSAYDPDTSLSELRESLTEVEEKYKKAMVSNAQLDNDKANLIYQVDTLKDVIEEMEEQMSEMKRELEEKSKDLERQKHTCTVLQHKQEELKEGIRQRDELIEESQKMQTKLDALTREVFDLQETINWKDKKIAALERQKEYFDCIRNERDELRDELADIKGKSKAGEKHGLVIIPDGTPNGDVNHESPSSGITLVSQEAAQVLESAGEGPLDVRLRKLAEEKDELLAQIRKLKNQLEEEKQKHSKVDSSYTDGERMENGTDLHLIEMQRDANRQISEYKFKLSKAEQEMGTMEQNINRLEGQVSRYKAAADNAEKIEDELKAEKRKIQRELRTALDKVEEMEMTNNHLVKRLEKMKANRNALLSQQ
;
A
#
# COMPACT_ATOMS: atom_id res chain seq x y z
N MET A 1 -23.44 -27.89 -40.46
CA MET A 1 -22.19 -28.13 -41.21
C MET A 1 -21.10 -27.34 -40.49
N SER A 2 -20.51 -27.91 -39.44
CA SER A 2 -19.34 -28.82 -39.48
C SER A 2 -18.04 -28.09 -39.83
N SER A 3 -17.29 -27.78 -38.77
CA SER A 3 -15.84 -27.88 -38.58
C SER A 3 -14.89 -27.68 -39.77
N SER A 4 -13.89 -26.81 -39.60
CA SER A 4 -12.51 -27.28 -39.30
C SER A 4 -11.54 -26.12 -39.05
N THR A 5 -11.05 -26.11 -37.82
CA THR A 5 -9.78 -25.55 -37.35
C THR A 5 -8.61 -26.09 -38.17
N ASN A 6 -7.62 -25.24 -38.49
CA ASN A 6 -6.29 -25.72 -38.84
C ASN A 6 -5.23 -25.07 -37.93
N MET A 7 -4.46 -25.94 -37.30
CA MET A 7 -3.37 -25.69 -36.37
C MET A 7 -2.03 -25.82 -37.10
N GLY A 8 -1.05 -25.03 -36.68
CA GLY A 8 0.32 -25.54 -36.54
C GLY A 8 1.36 -25.04 -37.54
N THR A 9 2.15 -24.06 -37.09
CA THR A 9 3.61 -24.08 -37.34
C THR A 9 4.31 -23.64 -36.06
N GLN A 10 4.86 -24.61 -35.33
CA GLN A 10 5.74 -24.42 -34.19
C GLN A 10 7.11 -23.91 -34.69
N GLY A 11 7.42 -22.65 -34.41
CA GLY A 11 8.79 -22.16 -34.44
C GLY A 11 9.54 -22.70 -33.21
N THR A 12 10.54 -23.54 -33.45
CA THR A 12 11.45 -24.10 -32.44
C THR A 12 12.16 -22.99 -31.67
N GLY A 13 11.69 -22.70 -30.45
CA GLY A 13 12.31 -21.77 -29.52
C GLY A 13 13.65 -22.30 -29.01
N ARG A 14 14.75 -21.72 -29.50
CA ARG A 14 16.02 -21.74 -28.76
C ARG A 14 15.81 -20.90 -27.50
N LYS A 15 15.62 -21.58 -26.36
CA LYS A 15 15.69 -20.96 -25.03
C LYS A 15 17.05 -20.27 -24.89
N ARG A 16 17.09 -18.94 -24.97
CA ARG A 16 18.23 -18.17 -24.44
C ARG A 16 18.18 -18.32 -22.93
N ALA A 17 19.22 -18.91 -22.35
CA ALA A 17 19.43 -18.90 -20.91
C ALA A 17 19.40 -17.45 -20.41
N PRO A 18 18.80 -17.17 -19.24
CA PRO A 18 18.76 -15.82 -18.71
C PRO A 18 20.19 -15.32 -18.49
N LEU A 19 20.47 -14.11 -18.97
CA LEU A 19 21.76 -13.42 -18.86
C LEU A 19 22.22 -13.25 -17.39
N LYS A 20 21.33 -13.54 -16.43
CA LYS A 20 21.48 -13.33 -14.98
C LYS A 20 22.51 -14.28 -14.32
N ASP A 21 22.68 -15.50 -14.84
CA ASP A 21 23.60 -16.48 -14.25
C ASP A 21 25.06 -16.30 -14.68
N ARG A 22 25.30 -15.67 -15.85
CA ARG A 22 26.68 -15.42 -16.34
C ARG A 22 27.36 -14.31 -15.55
N PHE A 23 26.65 -13.24 -15.23
CA PHE A 23 27.18 -12.17 -14.37
C PHE A 23 27.49 -12.70 -12.96
N SER A 24 26.68 -13.61 -12.41
CA SER A 24 26.92 -14.16 -11.06
C SER A 24 28.20 -15.00 -10.99
N ALA A 25 28.44 -15.88 -11.97
CA ALA A 25 29.63 -16.74 -11.97
C ALA A 25 30.93 -15.97 -12.26
N GLU A 26 30.86 -14.95 -13.12
CA GLU A 26 31.99 -14.06 -13.39
C GLU A 26 32.30 -13.16 -12.17
N ASP A 27 31.28 -12.64 -11.49
CA ASP A 27 31.45 -11.80 -10.28
C ASP A 27 31.97 -12.61 -9.08
N GLU A 28 31.54 -13.87 -8.96
CA GLU A 28 32.05 -14.81 -7.96
C GLU A 28 33.51 -15.22 -8.24
N ALA A 29 33.87 -15.43 -9.51
CA ALA A 29 35.25 -15.68 -9.91
C ALA A 29 36.16 -14.47 -9.65
N LEU A 30 35.70 -13.26 -9.96
CA LEU A 30 36.42 -12.01 -9.67
C LEU A 30 36.59 -11.80 -8.17
N SER A 31 35.56 -12.09 -7.37
CA SER A 31 35.64 -12.05 -5.90
C SER A 31 36.64 -13.06 -5.33
N SER A 32 36.71 -14.27 -5.88
CA SER A 32 37.70 -15.28 -5.47
C SER A 32 39.13 -14.86 -5.82
N ILE A 33 39.34 -14.30 -7.01
CA ILE A 33 40.65 -13.80 -7.45
C ILE A 33 41.10 -12.63 -6.55
N ALA A 34 40.18 -11.73 -6.20
CA ALA A 34 40.46 -10.62 -5.30
C ALA A 34 40.87 -11.11 -3.90
N ARG A 35 40.15 -12.09 -3.34
CA ARG A 35 40.46 -12.69 -2.03
C ARG A 35 41.78 -13.44 -2.03
N GLU A 36 42.10 -14.14 -3.12
CA GLU A 36 43.39 -14.84 -3.26
C GLU A 36 44.56 -13.86 -3.39
N ALA A 37 44.37 -12.75 -4.12
CA ALA A 37 45.36 -11.69 -4.23
C ALA A 37 45.64 -11.02 -2.86
N GLU A 38 44.59 -10.73 -2.10
CA GLU A 38 44.68 -10.17 -0.74
C GLU A 38 45.39 -11.13 0.22
N ALA A 39 45.08 -12.42 0.18
CA ALA A 39 45.77 -13.43 0.99
C ALA A 39 47.27 -13.53 0.67
N ARG A 40 47.64 -13.46 -0.62
CA ARG A 40 49.06 -13.46 -1.04
C ARG A 40 49.79 -12.20 -0.57
N LEU A 41 49.14 -11.05 -0.64
CA LEU A 41 49.69 -9.78 -0.15
C LEU A 41 49.86 -9.81 1.37
N ALA A 42 48.87 -10.30 2.12
CA ALA A 42 48.95 -10.49 3.56
C ALA A 42 50.11 -11.43 3.96
N ALA A 43 50.30 -12.54 3.24
CA ALA A 43 51.43 -13.44 3.46
C ALA A 43 52.79 -12.75 3.19
N LYS A 44 52.87 -11.90 2.16
CA LYS A 44 54.07 -11.12 1.87
C LYS A 44 54.36 -10.08 2.95
N ARG A 45 53.33 -9.42 3.50
CA ARG A 45 53.45 -8.50 4.64
C ARG A 45 53.99 -9.23 5.88
N ALA A 46 53.46 -10.42 6.19
CA ALA A 46 53.92 -11.24 7.30
C ALA A 46 55.39 -11.67 7.16
N ALA A 47 55.80 -12.16 5.97
CA ALA A 47 57.18 -12.56 5.72
C ALA A 47 58.17 -11.40 5.84
N ARG A 48 57.77 -10.19 5.43
CA ARG A 48 58.58 -8.96 5.61
C ARG A 48 58.70 -8.60 7.09
N ALA A 49 57.62 -8.68 7.86
CA ALA A 49 57.64 -8.41 9.30
C ALA A 49 58.58 -9.38 10.04
N GLU A 50 58.54 -10.67 9.71
CA GLU A 50 59.46 -11.68 10.26
C GLU A 50 60.93 -11.40 9.89
N ALA A 51 61.19 -10.99 8.64
CA ALA A 51 62.55 -10.63 8.20
C ALA A 51 63.10 -9.41 8.95
N ARG A 52 62.27 -8.39 9.23
CA ARG A 52 62.65 -7.22 10.05
C ARG A 52 63.03 -7.66 11.47
N ASP A 53 62.24 -8.54 12.08
CA ASP A 53 62.45 -9.00 13.45
C ASP A 53 63.73 -9.85 13.61
N ILE A 54 64.04 -10.72 12.61
CA ILE A 54 65.29 -11.49 12.59
C ILE A 54 66.51 -10.56 12.50
N ARG A 55 66.43 -9.52 11.66
CA ARG A 55 67.54 -8.59 11.44
C ARG A 55 67.77 -7.65 12.63
N MET A 56 66.71 -7.23 13.33
CA MET A 56 66.80 -6.49 14.60
C MET A 56 67.57 -7.28 15.64
N ARG A 57 67.23 -8.55 15.83
CA ARG A 57 67.89 -9.43 16.81
C ARG A 57 69.39 -9.62 16.52
N GLU A 58 69.77 -9.67 15.24
CA GLU A 58 71.18 -9.78 14.84
C GLU A 58 71.97 -8.47 15.07
N LEU A 59 71.35 -7.30 14.83
CA LEU A 59 71.98 -6.01 15.13
C LEU A 59 72.19 -5.80 16.64
N GLU A 60 71.22 -6.19 17.47
CA GLU A 60 71.37 -6.18 18.93
C GLU A 60 72.49 -7.11 19.42
N ARG A 61 72.67 -8.25 18.75
CA ARG A 61 73.77 -9.19 19.04
C ARG A 61 75.13 -8.57 18.73
N GLN A 62 75.27 -7.92 17.57
CA GLN A 62 76.51 -7.26 17.17
C GLN A 62 76.87 -6.06 18.06
N GLN A 63 75.88 -5.28 18.53
CA GLN A 63 76.11 -4.19 19.49
C GLN A 63 76.63 -4.70 20.86
N LYS A 64 76.18 -5.88 21.30
CA LYS A 64 76.68 -6.52 22.52
C LYS A 64 78.11 -7.04 22.38
N GLU A 65 78.50 -7.53 21.20
CA GLU A 65 79.86 -8.06 20.95
C GLU A 65 80.94 -6.96 20.88
N VAL A 66 80.60 -5.75 20.43
CA VAL A 66 81.52 -4.60 20.40
C VAL A 66 81.71 -3.96 21.80
N SER A 67 80.88 -4.29 22.78
CA SER A 67 80.88 -3.69 24.13
C SER A 67 81.54 -4.57 25.24
N GLY A 68 82.28 -5.63 24.88
CA GLY A 68 82.99 -6.53 25.83
C GLY A 68 84.41 -6.06 26.22
N PRO A 69 84.93 -6.43 27.41
CA PRO A 69 85.97 -5.69 28.12
C PRO A 69 87.38 -5.85 27.54
N ASP A 70 88.09 -4.72 27.47
CA ASP A 70 89.48 -4.63 27.03
C ASP A 70 90.41 -5.44 27.95
N SER A 71 91.17 -6.36 27.35
CA SER A 71 92.06 -7.27 28.07
C SER A 71 93.30 -6.53 28.54
N THR A 72 93.41 -6.43 29.86
CA THR A 72 94.63 -6.11 30.61
C THR A 72 95.79 -6.96 30.11
N ASN A 73 96.89 -6.32 29.66
CA ASN A 73 98.17 -7.00 29.59
C ASN A 73 99.28 -6.16 30.24
N VAL A 74 99.95 -6.84 31.15
CA VAL A 74 100.97 -6.42 32.11
C VAL A 74 102.35 -6.77 31.54
N PHE A 75 103.40 -6.10 32.05
CA PHE A 75 104.83 -6.47 32.04
C PHE A 75 105.63 -5.96 30.81
N THR A 76 106.79 -5.30 30.92
CA THR A 76 107.98 -5.52 31.79
C THR A 76 108.80 -4.25 32.08
N ASP A 77 109.42 -4.29 33.25
CA ASP A 77 110.46 -3.45 33.85
C ASP A 77 111.79 -3.37 33.05
N THR A 78 112.60 -2.32 33.27
CA THR A 78 114.07 -2.35 33.60
C THR A 78 114.80 -1.02 33.27
N SER A 79 115.48 -0.52 34.30
CA SER A 79 116.40 0.63 34.40
C SER A 79 117.68 0.54 33.54
N SER A 80 118.21 1.66 33.03
CA SER A 80 119.61 2.11 33.25
C SER A 80 120.07 3.26 32.32
N ALA A 81 120.61 4.32 32.95
CA ALA A 81 121.74 5.21 32.60
C ALA A 81 121.89 5.89 31.21
N TYR A 82 122.10 7.21 31.28
CA TYR A 82 122.29 8.26 30.27
C TYR A 82 123.10 8.01 28.97
N ASP A 83 122.45 8.44 27.86
CA ASP A 83 122.87 9.21 26.65
C ASP A 83 123.86 8.58 25.64
N PRO A 84 123.44 8.31 24.37
CA PRO A 84 122.93 9.28 23.40
C PRO A 84 121.65 8.79 22.69
N ASP A 85 120.52 8.86 23.38
CA ASP A 85 119.30 8.08 23.03
C ASP A 85 118.04 8.95 22.89
N THR A 86 118.20 10.29 22.85
CA THR A 86 117.08 11.25 22.71
C THR A 86 116.33 11.05 21.39
N SER A 87 117.03 10.86 20.27
CA SER A 87 116.38 10.59 18.98
C SER A 87 115.69 9.22 18.94
N LEU A 88 116.20 8.22 19.66
CA LEU A 88 115.60 6.88 19.74
C LEU A 88 114.37 6.89 20.67
N SER A 89 114.42 7.69 21.74
CA SER A 89 113.29 7.97 22.62
C SER A 89 112.18 8.75 21.90
N GLU A 90 112.52 9.79 21.14
CA GLU A 90 111.58 10.56 20.31
C GLU A 90 110.95 9.68 19.22
N LEU A 91 111.71 8.79 18.60
CA LEU A 91 111.19 7.80 17.64
C LEU A 91 110.24 6.79 18.30
N ARG A 92 110.53 6.36 19.53
CA ARG A 92 109.64 5.49 20.31
C ARG A 92 108.36 6.21 20.71
N GLU A 93 108.45 7.46 21.15
CA GLU A 93 107.29 8.29 21.48
C GLU A 93 106.43 8.57 20.23
N SER A 94 107.06 8.89 19.10
CA SER A 94 106.39 9.04 17.80
C SER A 94 105.71 7.75 17.34
N LEU A 95 106.35 6.60 17.52
CA LEU A 95 105.76 5.30 17.24
C LEU A 95 104.52 5.06 18.11
N THR A 96 104.60 5.31 19.42
CA THR A 96 103.45 5.16 20.31
C THR A 96 102.31 6.12 19.97
N GLU A 97 102.61 7.36 19.57
CA GLU A 97 101.61 8.34 19.16
C GLU A 97 100.89 7.91 17.88
N VAL A 98 101.63 7.35 16.90
CA VAL A 98 101.06 6.78 15.68
C VAL A 98 100.23 5.54 15.98
N GLU A 99 100.69 4.66 16.88
CA GLU A 99 99.94 3.48 17.34
C GLU A 99 98.63 3.87 18.03
N GLU A 100 98.64 4.90 18.89
CA GLU A 100 97.43 5.42 19.52
C GLU A 100 96.47 6.06 18.51
N LYS A 101 96.99 6.82 17.55
CA LYS A 101 96.18 7.38 16.45
C LYS A 101 95.55 6.28 15.60
N TYR A 102 96.30 5.22 15.31
CA TYR A 102 95.80 4.05 14.59
C TYR A 102 94.70 3.33 15.38
N LYS A 103 94.89 3.09 16.68
CA LYS A 103 93.87 2.49 17.55
C LYS A 103 92.60 3.34 17.61
N LYS A 104 92.72 4.66 17.78
CA LYS A 104 91.58 5.61 17.75
C LYS A 104 90.85 5.58 16.41
N ALA A 105 91.59 5.56 15.29
CA ALA A 105 91.00 5.47 13.96
C ALA A 105 90.29 4.12 13.74
N MET A 106 90.86 3.02 14.23
CA MET A 106 90.26 1.68 14.15
C MET A 106 88.93 1.61 14.93
N VAL A 107 88.89 2.12 16.16
CA VAL A 107 87.65 2.19 16.96
C VAL A 107 86.62 3.11 16.30
N SER A 108 87.03 4.27 15.79
CA SER A 108 86.13 5.17 15.06
C SER A 108 85.57 4.53 13.78
N ASN A 109 86.37 3.75 13.05
CA ASN A 109 85.93 3.09 11.83
C ASN A 109 84.93 1.97 12.15
N ALA A 110 85.19 1.18 13.20
CA ALA A 110 84.24 0.17 13.69
C ALA A 110 82.91 0.80 14.14
N GLN A 111 82.94 1.97 14.79
CA GLN A 111 81.73 2.71 15.16
C GLN A 111 80.97 3.18 13.92
N LEU A 112 81.65 3.73 12.92
CA LEU A 112 81.03 4.18 11.67
C LEU A 112 80.40 3.00 10.90
N ASP A 113 81.03 1.82 10.90
CA ASP A 113 80.46 0.62 10.30
C ASP A 113 79.19 0.15 11.03
N ASN A 114 79.15 0.26 12.37
CA ASN A 114 77.94 -0.03 13.15
C ASN A 114 76.81 0.97 12.84
N ASP A 115 77.12 2.28 12.84
CA ASP A 115 76.15 3.33 12.52
C ASP A 115 75.63 3.18 11.08
N LYS A 116 76.51 2.84 10.13
CA LYS A 116 76.13 2.52 8.76
C LYS A 116 75.20 1.32 8.69
N ALA A 117 75.48 0.24 9.41
CA ALA A 117 74.61 -0.94 9.46
C ALA A 117 73.23 -0.60 10.06
N ASN A 118 73.20 0.19 11.13
CA ASN A 118 71.97 0.67 11.77
C ASN A 118 71.14 1.55 10.81
N LEU A 119 71.78 2.50 10.12
CA LEU A 119 71.11 3.37 9.15
C LEU A 119 70.56 2.60 7.95
N ILE A 120 71.30 1.60 7.44
CA ILE A 120 70.79 0.72 6.36
C ILE A 120 69.52 0.00 6.83
N TYR A 121 69.51 -0.52 8.06
CA TYR A 121 68.33 -1.18 8.61
C TYR A 121 67.13 -0.23 8.77
N GLN A 122 67.37 0.99 9.26
CA GLN A 122 66.32 2.00 9.36
C GLN A 122 65.74 2.35 7.98
N VAL A 123 66.60 2.54 6.97
CA VAL A 123 66.16 2.79 5.59
C VAL A 123 65.34 1.63 5.04
N ASP A 124 65.78 0.40 5.25
CA ASP A 124 65.05 -0.79 4.78
C ASP A 124 63.68 -0.89 5.46
N THR A 125 63.61 -0.67 6.79
CA THR A 125 62.36 -0.65 7.56
C THR A 125 61.40 0.45 7.07
N LEU A 126 61.92 1.64 6.78
CA LEU A 126 61.10 2.75 6.29
C LEU A 126 60.55 2.50 4.88
N LYS A 127 61.34 1.94 3.96
CA LYS A 127 60.85 1.52 2.63
C LYS A 127 59.69 0.54 2.76
N ASP A 128 59.87 -0.39 3.66
CA ASP A 128 58.93 -1.44 4.01
C ASP A 128 57.59 -0.89 4.54
N VAL A 129 57.64 0.16 5.38
CA VAL A 129 56.45 0.90 5.84
C VAL A 129 55.81 1.71 4.71
N ILE A 130 56.61 2.34 3.85
CA ILE A 130 56.11 3.08 2.68
C ILE A 130 55.33 2.15 1.75
N GLU A 131 55.89 0.98 1.43
CA GLU A 131 55.20 -0.01 0.58
C GLU A 131 53.87 -0.48 1.20
N GLU A 132 53.81 -0.68 2.52
CA GLU A 132 52.58 -1.04 3.22
C GLU A 132 51.53 0.09 3.15
N MET A 133 51.96 1.34 3.33
CA MET A 133 51.07 2.50 3.19
C MET A 133 50.57 2.67 1.74
N GLU A 134 51.41 2.44 0.73
CA GLU A 134 51.01 2.47 -0.68
C GLU A 134 49.97 1.42 -1.02
N GLU A 135 50.11 0.24 -0.42
CA GLU A 135 49.16 -0.85 -0.58
C GLU A 135 47.82 -0.52 0.09
N GLN A 136 47.84 -0.02 1.33
CA GLN A 136 46.64 0.45 2.04
C GLN A 136 45.94 1.58 1.26
N MET A 137 46.69 2.53 0.69
CA MET A 137 46.12 3.58 -0.17
C MET A 137 45.46 3.01 -1.42
N SER A 138 46.05 1.98 -2.03
CA SER A 138 45.50 1.32 -3.22
C SER A 138 44.21 0.55 -2.90
N GLU A 139 44.16 -0.10 -1.73
CA GLU A 139 43.00 -0.80 -1.22
C GLU A 139 41.83 0.15 -0.92
N MET A 140 42.10 1.23 -0.18
CA MET A 140 41.11 2.29 0.10
C MET A 140 40.54 2.92 -1.18
N LYS A 141 41.37 3.10 -2.22
CA LYS A 141 40.90 3.59 -3.53
C LYS A 141 39.95 2.60 -4.21
N ARG A 142 40.26 1.30 -4.16
CA ARG A 142 39.39 0.25 -4.72
C ARG A 142 38.05 0.20 -4.01
N GLU A 143 38.05 0.27 -2.67
CA GLU A 143 36.83 0.32 -1.87
C GLU A 143 35.98 1.56 -2.18
N LEU A 144 36.60 2.74 -2.32
CA LEU A 144 35.90 3.97 -2.71
C LEU A 144 35.22 3.80 -4.08
N GLU A 145 35.90 3.20 -5.04
CA GLU A 145 35.35 2.97 -6.38
C GLU A 145 34.17 1.97 -6.35
N GLU A 146 34.26 0.92 -5.56
CA GLU A 146 33.17 -0.03 -5.35
C GLU A 146 31.96 0.64 -4.69
N LYS A 147 32.18 1.42 -3.62
CA LYS A 147 31.11 2.21 -2.99
C LYS A 147 30.49 3.23 -3.92
N SER A 148 31.29 3.84 -4.81
CA SER A 148 30.78 4.74 -5.84
C SER A 148 29.89 4.01 -6.85
N LYS A 149 30.27 2.79 -7.29
CA LYS A 149 29.44 1.96 -8.18
C LYS A 149 28.14 1.55 -7.51
N ASP A 150 28.18 1.16 -6.23
CA ASP A 150 26.98 0.84 -5.45
C ASP A 150 26.04 2.04 -5.29
N LEU A 151 26.61 3.23 -5.03
CA LEU A 151 25.83 4.46 -4.99
C LEU A 151 25.09 4.72 -6.32
N GLU A 152 25.75 4.53 -7.46
CA GLU A 152 25.11 4.70 -8.77
C GLU A 152 24.02 3.64 -9.04
N ARG A 153 24.24 2.38 -8.63
CA ARG A 153 23.20 1.34 -8.68
C ARG A 153 21.97 1.71 -7.83
N GLN A 154 22.20 2.25 -6.64
CA GLN A 154 21.13 2.70 -5.74
C GLN A 154 20.38 3.92 -6.31
N LYS A 155 21.09 4.89 -6.88
CA LYS A 155 20.47 6.03 -7.59
C LYS A 155 19.56 5.56 -8.71
N HIS A 156 20.04 4.63 -9.55
CA HIS A 156 19.23 4.07 -10.63
C HIS A 156 17.96 3.39 -10.11
N THR A 157 18.09 2.58 -9.05
CA THR A 157 16.95 1.92 -8.40
C THR A 157 15.95 2.93 -7.85
N CYS A 158 16.43 4.01 -7.23
CA CYS A 158 15.59 5.10 -6.73
C CYS A 158 14.81 5.77 -7.88
N THR A 159 15.47 6.06 -9.00
CA THR A 159 14.81 6.63 -10.19
C THR A 159 13.71 5.70 -10.74
N VAL A 160 13.96 4.39 -10.80
CA VAL A 160 12.95 3.41 -11.25
C VAL A 160 11.75 3.39 -10.29
N LEU A 161 12.00 3.40 -8.98
CA LEU A 161 10.93 3.41 -7.98
C LEU A 161 10.14 4.73 -8.01
N GLN A 162 10.79 5.87 -8.25
CA GLN A 162 10.12 7.15 -8.44
C GLN A 162 9.19 7.14 -9.66
N HIS A 163 9.67 6.62 -10.80
CA HIS A 163 8.81 6.45 -11.97
C HIS A 163 7.61 5.55 -11.66
N LYS A 164 7.83 4.45 -10.94
CA LYS A 164 6.75 3.54 -10.57
C LYS A 164 5.73 4.19 -9.64
N GLN A 165 6.20 5.00 -8.70
CA GLN A 165 5.33 5.77 -7.81
C GLN A 165 4.45 6.74 -8.61
N GLU A 166 5.02 7.42 -9.60
CA GLU A 166 4.29 8.38 -10.42
C GLU A 166 3.22 7.69 -11.28
N GLU A 167 3.53 6.53 -11.89
CA GLU A 167 2.53 5.71 -12.59
C GLU A 167 1.36 5.32 -11.68
N LEU A 168 1.64 4.93 -10.43
CA LEU A 168 0.60 4.54 -9.48
C LEU A 168 -0.25 5.72 -9.03
N LYS A 169 0.34 6.90 -8.83
CA LYS A 169 -0.40 8.13 -8.52
C LYS A 169 -1.33 8.52 -9.66
N GLU A 170 -0.84 8.44 -10.89
CA GLU A 170 -1.65 8.71 -12.08
C GLU A 170 -2.81 7.71 -12.21
N GLY A 171 -2.56 6.43 -11.92
CA GLY A 171 -3.62 5.41 -11.88
C GLY A 171 -4.67 5.66 -10.78
N ILE A 172 -4.29 6.23 -9.64
CA ILE A 172 -5.25 6.66 -8.60
C ILE A 172 -6.07 7.85 -9.11
N ARG A 173 -5.44 8.86 -9.70
CA ARG A 173 -6.11 10.05 -10.24
C ARG A 173 -7.18 9.68 -11.27
N GLN A 174 -6.85 8.80 -12.22
CA GLN A 174 -7.80 8.31 -13.23
C GLN A 174 -8.99 7.57 -12.60
N ARG A 175 -8.74 6.78 -11.56
CA ARG A 175 -9.82 6.08 -10.84
C ARG A 175 -10.75 7.06 -10.14
N ASP A 176 -10.20 8.08 -9.50
CA ASP A 176 -10.97 9.09 -8.79
C ASP A 176 -11.82 9.92 -9.78
N GLU A 177 -11.27 10.27 -10.95
CA GLU A 177 -12.02 10.92 -12.04
C GLU A 177 -13.22 10.05 -12.50
N LEU A 178 -13.03 8.74 -12.69
CA LEU A 178 -14.11 7.81 -13.05
C LEU A 178 -15.17 7.69 -11.95
N ILE A 179 -14.76 7.70 -10.67
CA ILE A 179 -15.69 7.67 -9.54
C ILE A 179 -16.55 8.94 -9.54
N GLU A 180 -15.95 10.11 -9.75
CA GLU A 180 -16.67 11.37 -9.81
C GLU A 180 -17.66 11.41 -10.98
N GLU A 181 -17.26 10.93 -12.17
CA GLU A 181 -18.15 10.81 -13.32
C GLU A 181 -19.31 9.85 -13.05
N SER A 182 -19.03 8.70 -12.42
CA SER A 182 -20.07 7.74 -12.03
C SER A 182 -21.07 8.36 -11.04
N GLN A 183 -20.61 9.16 -10.09
CA GLN A 183 -21.48 9.87 -9.15
C GLN A 183 -22.35 10.92 -9.85
N LYS A 184 -21.77 11.69 -10.79
CA LYS A 184 -22.53 12.63 -11.64
C LYS A 184 -23.59 11.92 -12.48
N MET A 185 -23.28 10.73 -13.00
CA MET A 185 -24.26 9.93 -13.74
C MET A 185 -25.36 9.39 -12.83
N GLN A 186 -25.01 8.92 -11.62
CA GLN A 186 -25.98 8.44 -10.64
C GLN A 186 -26.96 9.54 -10.22
N THR A 187 -26.47 10.75 -9.93
CA THR A 187 -27.34 11.88 -9.57
C THR A 187 -28.31 12.26 -10.69
N LYS A 188 -27.88 12.20 -11.95
CA LYS A 188 -28.77 12.40 -13.12
C LYS A 188 -29.82 11.30 -13.22
N LEU A 189 -29.42 10.04 -13.01
CA LEU A 189 -30.34 8.90 -13.01
C LEU A 189 -31.40 9.04 -11.91
N ASP A 190 -31.01 9.44 -10.72
CA ASP A 190 -31.92 9.68 -9.60
C ASP A 190 -32.91 10.82 -9.90
N ALA A 191 -32.47 11.86 -10.60
CA ALA A 191 -33.34 12.96 -11.05
C ALA A 191 -34.37 12.47 -12.08
N LEU A 192 -33.93 11.75 -13.11
CA LEU A 192 -34.82 11.16 -14.12
C LEU A 192 -35.80 10.15 -13.50
N THR A 193 -35.36 9.37 -12.50
CA THR A 193 -36.22 8.41 -11.80
C THR A 193 -37.36 9.11 -11.07
N ARG A 194 -37.09 10.26 -10.44
CA ARG A 194 -38.15 11.09 -9.82
C ARG A 194 -39.11 11.65 -10.87
N GLU A 195 -38.60 12.17 -11.97
CA GLU A 195 -39.43 12.70 -13.06
C GLU A 195 -40.35 11.62 -13.65
N VAL A 196 -39.84 10.41 -13.87
CA VAL A 196 -40.64 9.26 -14.32
C VAL A 196 -41.74 8.93 -13.32
N PHE A 197 -41.44 8.97 -12.02
CA PHE A 197 -42.44 8.74 -10.97
C PHE A 197 -43.57 9.79 -11.01
N ASP A 198 -43.23 11.09 -11.08
CA ASP A 198 -44.20 12.19 -11.14
C ASP A 198 -45.09 12.11 -12.40
N LEU A 199 -44.48 11.76 -13.54
CA LEU A 199 -45.21 11.54 -14.79
C LEU A 199 -46.14 10.33 -14.68
N GLN A 200 -45.71 9.25 -14.03
CA GLN A 200 -46.55 8.06 -13.82
C GLN A 200 -47.77 8.39 -12.94
N GLU A 201 -47.60 9.20 -11.88
CA GLU A 201 -48.74 9.68 -11.08
C GLU A 201 -49.71 10.53 -11.92
N THR A 202 -49.18 11.38 -12.79
CA THR A 202 -49.98 12.20 -13.70
C THR A 202 -50.77 11.36 -14.70
N ILE A 203 -50.15 10.32 -15.28
CA ILE A 203 -50.82 9.36 -16.17
C ILE A 203 -51.94 8.65 -15.42
N ASN A 204 -51.65 8.10 -14.23
CA ASN A 204 -52.64 7.41 -13.41
C ASN A 204 -53.85 8.30 -13.09
N TRP A 205 -53.64 9.60 -12.84
CA TRP A 205 -54.73 10.55 -12.64
C TRP A 205 -55.54 10.79 -13.92
N LYS A 206 -54.87 10.96 -15.07
CA LYS A 206 -55.53 11.12 -16.38
C LYS A 206 -56.36 9.90 -16.74
N ASP A 207 -55.88 8.69 -16.50
CA ASP A 207 -56.61 7.44 -16.78
C ASP A 207 -57.89 7.36 -15.95
N LYS A 208 -57.82 7.69 -14.65
CA LYS A 208 -59.01 7.77 -13.78
C LYS A 208 -60.01 8.81 -14.30
N LYS A 209 -59.53 9.96 -14.79
CA LYS A 209 -60.38 11.01 -15.35
C LYS A 209 -61.04 10.59 -16.66
N ILE A 210 -60.30 9.93 -17.56
CA ILE A 210 -60.82 9.37 -18.80
C ILE A 210 -61.92 8.36 -18.49
N ALA A 211 -61.67 7.40 -17.60
CA ALA A 211 -62.68 6.41 -17.20
C ALA A 211 -63.95 7.04 -16.61
N ALA A 212 -63.82 8.15 -15.86
CA ALA A 212 -65.00 8.88 -15.36
C ALA A 212 -65.80 9.55 -16.49
N LEU A 213 -65.11 10.14 -17.48
CA LEU A 213 -65.75 10.75 -18.64
C LEU A 213 -66.40 9.71 -19.57
N GLU A 214 -65.80 8.53 -19.72
CA GLU A 214 -66.36 7.41 -20.50
C GLU A 214 -67.70 6.95 -19.90
N ARG A 215 -67.76 6.73 -18.57
CA ARG A 215 -69.04 6.42 -17.89
C ARG A 215 -70.09 7.52 -18.06
N GLN A 216 -69.67 8.79 -18.00
CA GLN A 216 -70.59 9.91 -18.20
C GLN A 216 -71.16 9.92 -19.63
N LYS A 217 -70.32 9.61 -20.62
CA LYS A 217 -70.74 9.49 -22.01
C LYS A 217 -71.77 8.35 -22.18
N GLU A 218 -71.51 7.19 -21.61
CA GLU A 218 -72.45 6.04 -21.62
C GLU A 218 -73.82 6.44 -21.06
N TYR A 219 -73.85 7.17 -19.94
CA TYR A 219 -75.10 7.68 -19.35
C TYR A 219 -75.85 8.63 -20.30
N PHE A 220 -75.14 9.56 -20.95
CA PHE A 220 -75.75 10.46 -21.94
C PHE A 220 -76.19 9.73 -23.21
N ASP A 221 -75.51 8.67 -23.62
CA ASP A 221 -75.93 7.81 -24.73
C ASP A 221 -77.28 7.14 -24.39
N CYS A 222 -77.48 6.62 -23.16
CA CYS A 222 -78.77 6.07 -22.72
C CYS A 222 -79.91 7.10 -22.79
N ILE A 223 -79.71 8.30 -22.22
CA ILE A 223 -80.72 9.38 -22.28
C ILE A 223 -81.05 9.75 -23.73
N ARG A 224 -80.03 9.79 -24.59
CA ARG A 224 -80.24 10.12 -26.01
C ARG A 224 -81.10 9.07 -26.70
N ASN A 225 -80.81 7.79 -26.46
CA ASN A 225 -81.59 6.68 -27.01
C ASN A 225 -83.04 6.72 -26.52
N GLU A 226 -83.28 6.86 -25.20
CA GLU A 226 -84.63 6.99 -24.64
C GLU A 226 -85.40 8.18 -25.24
N ARG A 227 -84.75 9.34 -25.39
CA ARG A 227 -85.35 10.51 -26.03
C ARG A 227 -85.72 10.25 -27.48
N ASP A 228 -84.86 9.55 -28.23
CA ASP A 228 -85.08 9.25 -29.63
C ASP A 228 -86.22 8.21 -29.79
N GLU A 229 -86.27 7.19 -28.94
CA GLU A 229 -87.40 6.25 -28.84
C GLU A 229 -88.72 6.98 -28.52
N LEU A 230 -88.74 7.85 -27.51
CA LEU A 230 -89.94 8.66 -27.17
C LEU A 230 -90.37 9.59 -28.30
N ARG A 231 -89.42 10.10 -29.10
CA ARG A 231 -89.73 10.91 -30.29
C ARG A 231 -90.40 10.07 -31.37
N ASP A 232 -89.90 8.87 -31.61
CA ASP A 232 -90.48 7.93 -32.57
C ASP A 232 -91.89 7.50 -32.13
N GLU A 233 -92.09 7.18 -30.84
CA GLU A 233 -93.41 6.89 -30.26
C GLU A 233 -94.39 8.07 -30.42
N LEU A 234 -93.95 9.29 -30.15
CA LEU A 234 -94.77 10.49 -30.36
C LEU A 234 -95.13 10.70 -31.83
N ALA A 235 -94.21 10.42 -32.76
CA ALA A 235 -94.46 10.49 -34.19
C ALA A 235 -95.52 9.45 -34.62
N ASP A 236 -95.43 8.23 -34.08
CA ASP A 236 -96.40 7.16 -34.28
C ASP A 236 -97.79 7.52 -33.73
N ILE A 237 -97.87 8.05 -32.51
CA ILE A 237 -99.13 8.51 -31.90
C ILE A 237 -99.75 9.63 -32.74
N LYS A 238 -98.94 10.59 -33.19
CA LYS A 238 -99.40 11.68 -34.06
C LYS A 238 -99.85 11.18 -35.43
N GLY A 239 -99.20 10.15 -35.97
CA GLY A 239 -99.62 9.43 -37.17
C GLY A 239 -100.95 8.70 -36.98
N LYS A 240 -101.12 7.98 -35.86
CA LYS A 240 -102.37 7.30 -35.48
C LYS A 240 -103.51 8.28 -35.21
N SER A 241 -103.24 9.42 -34.58
CA SER A 241 -104.22 10.50 -34.38
C SER A 241 -104.66 11.13 -35.70
N LYS A 242 -103.76 11.32 -36.66
CA LYS A 242 -104.10 11.74 -38.03
C LYS A 242 -104.87 10.68 -38.81
N ALA A 243 -104.58 9.39 -38.61
CA ALA A 243 -105.37 8.29 -39.16
C ALA A 243 -106.74 8.12 -38.45
N GLY A 244 -106.83 8.59 -37.21
CA GLY A 244 -108.00 8.58 -36.33
C GLY A 244 -109.03 9.69 -36.58
N GLU A 245 -108.80 10.60 -37.53
CA GLU A 245 -109.82 11.53 -38.05
C GLU A 245 -110.96 10.84 -38.83
N LYS A 246 -111.24 9.57 -38.55
CA LYS A 246 -112.46 8.88 -38.98
C LYS A 246 -113.46 8.63 -37.86
N HIS A 247 -113.11 8.78 -36.58
CA HIS A 247 -114.10 8.68 -35.51
C HIS A 247 -113.77 9.64 -34.36
N GLY A 248 -114.51 10.75 -34.28
CA GLY A 248 -114.52 11.65 -33.13
C GLY A 248 -115.44 11.14 -32.02
N LEU A 249 -115.06 11.40 -30.76
CA LEU A 249 -115.89 11.31 -29.55
C LEU A 249 -115.26 12.31 -28.55
N VAL A 250 -115.85 13.50 -28.34
CA VAL A 250 -117.00 13.83 -27.47
C VAL A 250 -116.70 13.58 -25.98
N ILE A 251 -116.39 14.67 -25.28
CA ILE A 251 -116.37 14.80 -23.82
C ILE A 251 -117.81 15.02 -23.35
N ILE A 252 -118.29 14.24 -22.38
CA ILE A 252 -119.44 14.61 -21.52
C ILE A 252 -119.13 14.18 -20.06
N PRO A 253 -119.55 14.98 -19.04
CA PRO A 253 -119.08 14.91 -17.66
C PRO A 253 -120.05 14.24 -16.65
N ASP A 254 -119.50 14.03 -15.44
CA ASP A 254 -120.10 13.87 -14.11
C ASP A 254 -120.78 12.55 -13.65
N GLY A 255 -120.46 12.19 -12.39
CA GLY A 255 -121.42 11.61 -11.42
C GLY A 255 -121.16 10.19 -10.89
N THR A 256 -120.74 10.09 -9.62
CA THR A 256 -120.87 8.91 -8.69
C THR A 256 -122.35 8.47 -8.54
N PRO A 257 -122.76 7.25 -8.08
CA PRO A 257 -122.34 6.59 -6.82
C PRO A 257 -122.42 5.02 -6.72
N ASN A 258 -122.06 4.51 -5.53
CA ASN A 258 -121.99 3.14 -4.98
C ASN A 258 -122.96 2.03 -5.46
N GLY A 259 -122.48 0.78 -5.35
CA GLY A 259 -123.29 -0.44 -5.24
C GLY A 259 -122.49 -1.64 -4.68
N ASP A 260 -122.97 -2.16 -3.56
CA ASP A 260 -122.45 -3.20 -2.66
C ASP A 260 -122.74 -4.64 -3.16
N VAL A 261 -122.13 -5.69 -2.53
CA VAL A 261 -122.67 -7.05 -2.21
C VAL A 261 -121.55 -8.12 -2.03
N ASN A 262 -121.31 -8.46 -0.76
CA ASN A 262 -121.05 -9.76 -0.09
C ASN A 262 -120.02 -10.82 -0.58
N HIS A 263 -119.16 -11.27 0.35
CA HIS A 263 -119.20 -12.65 0.89
C HIS A 263 -118.45 -12.84 2.23
N GLU A 264 -119.15 -13.47 3.17
CA GLU A 264 -118.78 -14.40 4.27
C GLU A 264 -117.47 -14.32 5.08
N SER A 265 -117.67 -14.36 6.41
CA SER A 265 -116.74 -14.66 7.50
C SER A 265 -116.03 -16.02 7.34
N PRO A 266 -114.81 -16.20 7.89
CA PRO A 266 -114.75 -16.61 9.30
C PRO A 266 -113.63 -15.94 10.11
N SER A 267 -113.88 -15.89 11.42
CA SER A 267 -112.97 -15.54 12.51
C SER A 267 -111.53 -16.00 12.27
N SER A 268 -110.61 -15.05 12.09
CA SER A 268 -109.18 -15.28 12.34
C SER A 268 -108.83 -14.62 13.66
N GLY A 269 -108.42 -15.45 14.62
CA GLY A 269 -108.11 -15.04 15.98
C GLY A 269 -107.14 -13.86 15.98
N ILE A 270 -107.53 -12.77 16.65
CA ILE A 270 -106.61 -11.71 17.04
C ILE A 270 -105.62 -12.36 17.99
N THR A 271 -104.45 -12.72 17.46
CA THR A 271 -103.33 -13.19 18.25
C THR A 271 -102.47 -11.97 18.52
N LEU A 272 -102.34 -11.59 19.78
CA LEU A 272 -101.43 -10.54 20.22
C LEU A 272 -100.00 -10.96 19.84
N VAL A 273 -99.46 -10.31 18.82
CA VAL A 273 -98.04 -10.42 18.44
C VAL A 273 -97.25 -9.54 19.42
N SER A 274 -96.13 -10.02 19.95
CA SER A 274 -95.29 -9.18 20.81
C SER A 274 -94.81 -7.96 20.03
N GLN A 275 -94.48 -6.88 20.74
CA GLN A 275 -94.00 -5.65 20.11
C GLN A 275 -92.78 -5.91 19.20
N GLU A 276 -91.89 -6.85 19.57
CA GLU A 276 -90.74 -7.19 18.72
C GLU A 276 -91.15 -7.86 17.41
N ALA A 277 -92.12 -8.79 17.45
CA ALA A 277 -92.55 -9.50 16.25
C ALA A 277 -93.38 -8.61 15.30
N ALA A 278 -94.10 -7.62 15.83
CA ALA A 278 -94.77 -6.60 15.01
C ALA A 278 -93.75 -5.72 14.26
N GLN A 279 -92.66 -5.34 14.94
CA GLN A 279 -91.61 -4.48 14.38
C GLN A 279 -90.81 -5.18 13.28
N VAL A 280 -90.52 -6.48 13.44
CA VAL A 280 -89.86 -7.30 12.40
C VAL A 280 -90.75 -7.46 11.17
N LEU A 281 -92.06 -7.65 11.36
CA LEU A 281 -93.01 -7.72 10.25
C LEU A 281 -93.21 -6.37 9.54
N GLU A 282 -93.02 -5.25 10.24
CA GLU A 282 -93.04 -3.90 9.64
C GLU A 282 -91.81 -3.68 8.76
N SER A 283 -90.63 -4.15 9.18
CA SER A 283 -89.40 -4.09 8.35
C SER A 283 -89.45 -4.93 7.07
N ALA A 284 -90.31 -5.94 7.00
CA ALA A 284 -90.49 -6.80 5.81
C ALA A 284 -91.35 -6.15 4.70
N GLY A 285 -91.85 -4.93 4.92
CA GLY A 285 -92.65 -4.14 3.97
C GLY A 285 -94.15 -4.43 3.98
N GLU A 286 -94.91 -3.82 3.06
CA GLU A 286 -96.37 -3.94 3.01
C GLU A 286 -96.87 -5.23 2.33
N GLY A 287 -98.03 -5.73 2.77
CA GLY A 287 -98.69 -6.92 2.22
C GLY A 287 -99.34 -7.81 3.28
N PRO A 288 -100.11 -8.83 2.88
CA PRO A 288 -100.64 -9.83 3.82
C PRO A 288 -99.49 -10.60 4.50
N LEU A 289 -99.80 -11.19 5.67
CA LEU A 289 -98.80 -11.79 6.57
C LEU A 289 -97.96 -12.88 5.87
N ASP A 290 -98.57 -13.65 4.97
CA ASP A 290 -97.93 -14.68 4.17
C ASP A 290 -96.84 -14.12 3.23
N VAL A 291 -97.06 -12.95 2.64
CA VAL A 291 -96.09 -12.26 1.76
C VAL A 291 -94.91 -11.74 2.57
N ARG A 292 -95.16 -11.15 3.75
CA ARG A 292 -94.09 -10.67 4.64
C ARG A 292 -93.25 -11.81 5.19
N LEU A 293 -93.89 -12.92 5.60
CA LEU A 293 -93.19 -14.12 6.05
C LEU A 293 -92.35 -14.75 4.93
N ARG A 294 -92.83 -14.73 3.68
CA ARG A 294 -92.06 -15.22 2.52
C ARG A 294 -90.82 -14.38 2.25
N LYS A 295 -90.93 -13.04 2.27
CA LYS A 295 -89.78 -12.13 2.12
C LYS A 295 -88.73 -12.35 3.21
N LEU A 296 -89.15 -12.47 4.47
CA LEU A 296 -88.24 -12.78 5.59
C LEU A 296 -87.58 -14.16 5.44
N ALA A 297 -88.29 -15.14 4.87
CA ALA A 297 -87.71 -16.45 4.58
C ALA A 297 -86.68 -16.39 3.44
N GLU A 298 -86.95 -15.62 2.38
CA GLU A 298 -86.02 -15.38 1.27
C GLU A 298 -84.75 -14.65 1.75
N GLU A 299 -84.89 -13.58 2.55
CA GLU A 299 -83.76 -12.88 3.15
C GLU A 299 -82.93 -13.77 4.09
N LYS A 300 -83.59 -14.63 4.87
CA LYS A 300 -82.91 -15.64 5.70
C LYS A 300 -82.13 -16.62 4.84
N ASP A 301 -82.69 -17.08 3.72
CA ASP A 301 -82.01 -18.01 2.82
C ASP A 301 -80.82 -17.34 2.10
N GLU A 302 -80.94 -16.07 1.73
CA GLU A 302 -79.86 -15.23 1.17
C GLU A 302 -78.72 -15.06 2.18
N LEU A 303 -79.04 -14.71 3.43
CA LEU A 303 -78.06 -14.59 4.52
C LEU A 303 -77.40 -15.94 4.84
N LEU A 304 -78.15 -17.04 4.80
CA LEU A 304 -77.58 -18.39 4.95
C LEU A 304 -76.63 -18.74 3.80
N ALA A 305 -76.92 -18.31 2.57
CA ALA A 305 -76.03 -18.49 1.44
C ALA A 305 -74.74 -17.66 1.60
N GLN A 306 -74.84 -16.41 2.08
CA GLN A 306 -73.68 -15.58 2.40
C GLN A 306 -72.82 -16.18 3.52
N ILE A 307 -73.45 -16.70 4.58
CA ILE A 307 -72.74 -17.40 5.66
C ILE A 307 -72.01 -18.64 5.13
N ARG A 308 -72.63 -19.43 4.25
CA ARG A 308 -71.97 -20.58 3.61
C ARG A 308 -70.77 -20.14 2.76
N LYS A 309 -70.92 -19.05 1.98
CA LYS A 309 -69.83 -18.51 1.16
C LYS A 309 -68.67 -18.00 2.01
N LEU A 310 -68.96 -17.23 3.07
CA LEU A 310 -67.94 -16.74 4.01
C LEU A 310 -67.28 -17.88 4.78
N LYS A 311 -68.04 -18.92 5.16
CA LYS A 311 -67.47 -20.15 5.75
C LYS A 311 -66.53 -20.84 4.77
N ASN A 312 -66.91 -20.99 3.50
CA ASN A 312 -66.04 -21.58 2.48
C ASN A 312 -64.78 -20.74 2.25
N GLN A 313 -64.88 -19.42 2.22
CA GLN A 313 -63.72 -18.52 2.11
C GLN A 313 -62.81 -18.60 3.34
N LEU A 314 -63.39 -18.71 4.53
CA LEU A 314 -62.64 -18.92 5.76
C LEU A 314 -61.97 -20.31 5.79
N GLU A 315 -62.65 -21.34 5.29
CA GLU A 315 -62.10 -22.69 5.14
C GLU A 315 -60.97 -22.72 4.11
N GLU A 316 -61.11 -22.00 2.99
CA GLU A 316 -60.07 -21.83 1.96
C GLU A 316 -58.86 -21.08 2.50
N GLU A 317 -59.05 -19.99 3.25
CA GLU A 317 -57.95 -19.25 3.90
C GLU A 317 -57.29 -20.06 5.02
N LYS A 318 -58.07 -20.81 5.81
CA LYS A 318 -57.52 -21.78 6.79
C LYS A 318 -56.77 -22.92 6.11
N GLN A 319 -57.22 -23.41 4.96
CA GLN A 319 -56.49 -24.41 4.18
C GLN A 319 -55.23 -23.84 3.55
N LYS A 320 -55.23 -22.58 3.10
CA LYS A 320 -54.01 -21.91 2.64
C LYS A 320 -53.01 -21.74 3.79
N HIS A 321 -53.46 -21.33 4.97
CA HIS A 321 -52.59 -21.24 6.15
C HIS A 321 -52.12 -22.63 6.64
N SER A 322 -52.98 -23.64 6.61
CA SER A 322 -52.63 -25.03 6.94
C SER A 322 -51.62 -25.61 5.95
N LYS A 323 -51.68 -25.26 4.66
CA LYS A 323 -50.66 -25.65 3.67
C LYS A 323 -49.33 -24.92 3.87
N VAL A 324 -49.34 -23.74 4.49
CA VAL A 324 -48.14 -22.94 4.83
C VAL A 324 -47.52 -23.36 6.18
N ASP A 325 -48.32 -23.88 7.12
CA ASP A 325 -47.83 -24.44 8.39
C ASP A 325 -47.47 -25.94 8.30
N SER A 326 -48.18 -26.71 7.48
CA SER A 326 -47.86 -28.13 7.24
C SER A 326 -46.60 -28.33 6.39
N SER A 327 -46.15 -27.28 5.68
CA SER A 327 -44.84 -27.27 5.00
C SER A 327 -43.65 -27.14 5.96
N TYR A 328 -43.88 -26.92 7.26
CA TYR A 328 -42.81 -26.89 8.27
C TYR A 328 -42.80 -28.10 9.21
N THR A 329 -43.79 -29.00 9.18
CA THR A 329 -43.84 -30.10 10.19
C THR A 329 -44.29 -31.49 9.74
N ASP A 330 -44.80 -31.74 8.53
CA ASP A 330 -45.21 -33.10 8.17
C ASP A 330 -44.84 -33.51 6.74
N GLY A 331 -43.55 -33.81 6.59
CA GLY A 331 -43.02 -34.54 5.45
C GLY A 331 -43.14 -36.04 5.66
N GLU A 332 -44.35 -36.61 5.57
CA GLU A 332 -44.51 -38.05 5.34
C GLU A 332 -45.72 -38.34 4.43
N ARG A 333 -45.56 -38.10 3.12
CA ARG A 333 -45.79 -39.10 2.07
C ARG A 333 -45.76 -38.50 0.66
N MET A 334 -44.76 -38.95 -0.11
CA MET A 334 -44.61 -38.88 -1.57
C MET A 334 -44.26 -37.53 -2.20
N GLU A 335 -42.96 -37.25 -2.34
CA GLU A 335 -42.29 -37.00 -3.64
C GLU A 335 -40.77 -36.88 -3.42
N ASN A 336 -40.03 -37.96 -3.67
CA ASN A 336 -38.56 -38.07 -3.45
C ASN A 336 -37.68 -37.17 -4.36
N GLY A 337 -38.22 -36.13 -5.01
CA GLY A 337 -37.48 -35.29 -5.96
C GLY A 337 -37.36 -33.82 -5.56
N THR A 338 -38.44 -33.23 -5.06
CA THR A 338 -38.56 -31.76 -4.91
C THR A 338 -38.02 -31.29 -3.56
N ASP A 339 -38.20 -32.08 -2.50
CA ASP A 339 -37.67 -31.82 -1.16
C ASP A 339 -36.16 -32.08 -1.07
N LEU A 340 -35.68 -33.07 -1.82
CA LEU A 340 -34.25 -33.38 -1.94
C LEU A 340 -33.46 -32.22 -2.56
N HIS A 341 -34.02 -31.55 -3.57
CA HIS A 341 -33.39 -30.40 -4.23
C HIS A 341 -33.27 -29.18 -3.30
N LEU A 342 -34.28 -28.92 -2.48
CA LEU A 342 -34.27 -27.82 -1.51
C LEU A 342 -33.22 -28.07 -0.40
N ILE A 343 -33.11 -29.33 0.06
CA ILE A 343 -32.12 -29.76 1.04
C ILE A 343 -30.70 -29.69 0.47
N GLU A 344 -30.51 -30.06 -0.80
CA GLU A 344 -29.23 -29.93 -1.51
C GLU A 344 -28.82 -28.46 -1.66
N MET A 345 -29.73 -27.59 -2.09
CA MET A 345 -29.48 -26.15 -2.15
C MET A 345 -29.12 -25.55 -0.79
N GLN A 346 -29.81 -25.96 0.29
CA GLN A 346 -29.52 -25.50 1.64
C GLN A 346 -28.14 -26.01 2.13
N ARG A 347 -27.77 -27.25 1.79
CA ARG A 347 -26.44 -27.80 2.08
C ARG A 347 -25.35 -27.06 1.31
N ASP A 348 -25.57 -26.74 0.05
CA ASP A 348 -24.61 -25.99 -0.77
C ASP A 348 -24.46 -24.55 -0.29
N ALA A 349 -25.56 -23.88 0.07
CA ALA A 349 -25.52 -22.56 0.69
C ALA A 349 -24.74 -22.59 2.01
N ASN A 350 -24.99 -23.58 2.87
CA ASN A 350 -24.25 -23.78 4.11
C ASN A 350 -22.77 -24.11 3.88
N ARG A 351 -22.44 -24.89 2.84
CA ARG A 351 -21.07 -25.19 2.44
C ARG A 351 -20.33 -23.92 2.02
N GLN A 352 -20.96 -23.10 1.18
CA GLN A 352 -20.42 -21.81 0.73
C GLN A 352 -20.23 -20.85 1.92
N ILE A 353 -21.19 -20.77 2.84
CA ILE A 353 -21.07 -19.94 4.06
C ILE A 353 -19.86 -20.37 4.88
N SER A 354 -19.67 -21.68 5.11
CA SER A 354 -18.50 -22.18 5.82
C SER A 354 -17.19 -21.88 5.09
N GLU A 355 -17.19 -21.99 3.77
CA GLU A 355 -16.01 -21.68 2.94
C GLU A 355 -15.64 -20.19 3.01
N TYR A 356 -16.63 -19.28 2.96
CA TYR A 356 -16.41 -17.85 3.14
C TYR A 356 -16.00 -17.48 4.56
N LYS A 357 -16.56 -18.13 5.59
CA LYS A 357 -16.11 -17.96 6.98
C LYS A 357 -14.65 -18.35 7.17
N PHE A 358 -14.23 -19.46 6.56
CA PHE A 358 -12.83 -19.87 6.60
C PHE A 358 -11.91 -18.89 5.87
N LYS A 359 -12.30 -18.43 4.66
CA LYS A 359 -11.55 -17.42 3.91
C LYS A 359 -11.45 -16.09 4.67
N LEU A 360 -12.53 -15.66 5.32
CA LEU A 360 -12.55 -14.47 6.15
C LEU A 360 -11.58 -14.60 7.34
N SER A 361 -11.67 -15.70 8.08
CA SER A 361 -10.77 -15.95 9.22
C SER A 361 -9.30 -15.99 8.81
N LYS A 362 -8.98 -16.56 7.64
CA LYS A 362 -7.63 -16.55 7.09
C LYS A 362 -7.17 -15.13 6.72
N ALA A 363 -8.02 -14.34 6.08
CA ALA A 363 -7.73 -12.95 5.73
C ALA A 363 -7.53 -12.09 6.98
N GLU A 364 -8.32 -12.29 8.03
CA GLU A 364 -8.15 -11.61 9.33
C GLU A 364 -6.80 -11.95 9.98
N GLN A 365 -6.37 -13.21 9.92
CA GLN A 365 -5.06 -13.62 10.41
C GLN A 365 -3.90 -13.00 9.61
N GLU A 366 -4.02 -12.97 8.27
CA GLU A 366 -3.05 -12.33 7.39
C GLU A 366 -2.96 -10.81 7.66
N MET A 367 -4.10 -10.15 7.88
CA MET A 367 -4.18 -8.74 8.26
C MET A 367 -3.44 -8.46 9.56
N GLY A 368 -3.66 -9.26 10.62
CA GLY A 368 -2.93 -9.10 11.87
C GLY A 368 -1.41 -9.30 11.74
N THR A 369 -0.98 -10.19 10.84
CA THR A 369 0.45 -10.38 10.54
C THR A 369 1.04 -9.16 9.82
N MET A 370 0.31 -8.60 8.86
CA MET A 370 0.69 -7.39 8.14
C MET A 370 0.79 -6.18 9.08
N GLU A 371 -0.15 -6.04 10.02
CA GLU A 371 -0.12 -4.97 11.04
C GLU A 371 1.13 -5.05 11.92
N GLN A 372 1.52 -6.25 12.37
CA GLN A 372 2.77 -6.42 13.13
C GLN A 372 4.02 -6.04 12.31
N ASN A 373 4.03 -6.40 11.02
CA ASN A 373 5.11 -6.02 10.12
C ASN A 373 5.18 -4.50 9.91
N ILE A 374 4.03 -3.83 9.77
CA ILE A 374 3.94 -2.37 9.67
C ILE A 374 4.53 -1.73 10.93
N ASN A 375 4.08 -2.14 12.12
CA ASN A 375 4.60 -1.61 13.39
C ASN A 375 6.13 -1.76 13.52
N ARG A 376 6.68 -2.90 13.08
CA ARG A 376 8.14 -3.13 13.10
C ARG A 376 8.86 -2.18 12.13
N LEU A 377 8.33 -2.01 10.93
CA LEU A 377 8.90 -1.14 9.90
C LEU A 377 8.82 0.34 10.30
N GLU A 378 7.70 0.77 10.87
CA GLU A 378 7.54 2.12 11.41
C GLU A 378 8.56 2.41 12.52
N GLY A 379 8.81 1.44 13.40
CA GLY A 379 9.87 1.54 14.40
C GLY A 379 11.28 1.63 13.79
N GLN A 380 11.55 0.94 12.68
CA GLN A 380 12.81 1.07 11.94
C GLN A 380 12.96 2.45 11.30
N VAL A 381 11.91 2.94 10.64
CA VAL A 381 11.89 4.27 10.01
C VAL A 381 12.14 5.37 11.04
N SER A 382 11.49 5.30 12.21
CA SER A 382 11.70 6.24 13.30
C SER A 382 13.17 6.29 13.75
N ARG A 383 13.83 5.13 13.90
CA ARG A 383 15.25 5.05 14.25
C ARG A 383 16.17 5.60 13.17
N TYR A 384 15.91 5.27 11.91
CA TYR A 384 16.73 5.79 10.81
C TYR A 384 16.60 7.30 10.65
N LYS A 385 15.39 7.83 10.86
CA LYS A 385 15.17 9.28 10.87
C LYS A 385 15.99 9.96 11.97
N ALA A 386 15.93 9.46 13.20
CA ALA A 386 16.73 10.00 14.30
C ALA A 386 18.24 9.91 14.04
N ALA A 387 18.71 8.82 13.44
CA ALA A 387 20.11 8.66 13.06
C ALA A 387 20.55 9.65 11.97
N ALA A 388 19.69 9.87 10.96
CA ALA A 388 19.94 10.85 9.90
C ALA A 388 19.99 12.28 10.45
N ASP A 389 19.01 12.66 11.28
CA ASP A 389 18.97 13.98 11.92
C ASP A 389 20.22 14.23 12.79
N ASN A 390 20.74 13.18 13.45
CA ASN A 390 21.98 13.27 14.23
C ASN A 390 23.22 13.38 13.34
N ALA A 391 23.27 12.65 12.23
CA ALA A 391 24.38 12.73 11.27
C ALA A 391 24.46 14.11 10.61
N GLU A 392 23.32 14.73 10.27
CA GLU A 392 23.26 16.08 9.72
C GLU A 392 23.82 17.11 10.71
N LYS A 393 23.47 17.01 11.99
CA LYS A 393 24.04 17.87 13.04
C LYS A 393 25.57 17.75 13.14
N ILE A 394 26.08 16.52 13.14
CA ILE A 394 27.54 16.27 13.19
C ILE A 394 28.22 16.82 11.95
N GLU A 395 27.62 16.69 10.77
CA GLU A 395 28.15 17.24 9.52
C GLU A 395 28.28 18.76 9.58
N ASP A 396 27.27 19.44 10.12
CA ASP A 396 27.28 20.90 10.26
C ASP A 396 28.34 21.38 11.27
N GLU A 397 28.52 20.66 12.38
CA GLU A 397 29.61 20.90 13.34
C GLU A 397 30.98 20.75 12.68
N LEU A 398 31.22 19.66 11.95
CA LEU A 398 32.47 19.43 11.23
C LEU A 398 32.73 20.48 10.14
N LYS A 399 31.69 20.95 9.44
CA LYS A 399 31.81 22.08 8.50
C LYS A 399 32.22 23.37 9.21
N ALA A 400 31.68 23.63 10.40
CA ALA A 400 32.05 24.80 11.19
C ALA A 400 33.52 24.72 11.67
N GLU A 401 33.95 23.56 12.18
CA GLU A 401 35.33 23.30 12.57
C GLU A 401 36.30 23.43 11.39
N LYS A 402 35.97 22.84 10.24
CA LYS A 402 36.77 22.98 9.02
C LYS A 402 36.99 24.45 8.66
N ARG A 403 35.93 25.27 8.70
CA ARG A 403 36.05 26.73 8.42
C ARG A 403 36.89 27.46 9.46
N LYS A 404 36.89 27.00 10.72
CA LYS A 404 37.73 27.56 11.78
C LYS A 404 39.19 27.22 11.54
N ILE A 405 39.52 25.95 11.32
CA ILE A 405 40.88 25.48 11.05
C ILE A 405 41.43 26.11 9.77
N GLN A 406 40.61 26.26 8.72
CA GLN A 406 41.05 26.95 7.49
C GLN A 406 41.44 28.42 7.72
N ARG A 407 40.73 29.12 8.62
CA ARG A 407 41.09 30.50 9.00
C ARG A 407 42.39 30.52 9.80
N GLU A 408 42.53 29.62 10.77
CA GLU A 408 43.76 29.49 11.57
C GLU A 408 44.98 29.14 10.71
N LEU A 409 44.83 28.24 9.75
CA LEU A 409 45.87 27.89 8.78
C LEU A 409 46.30 29.11 7.95
N ARG A 410 45.34 29.89 7.44
CA ARG A 410 45.66 31.10 6.68
C ARG A 410 46.41 32.11 7.52
N THR A 411 45.97 32.37 8.75
CA THR A 411 46.70 33.25 9.69
C THR A 411 48.12 32.75 9.98
N ALA A 412 48.31 31.43 10.12
CA ALA A 412 49.62 30.85 10.36
C ALA A 412 50.54 31.00 9.13
N LEU A 413 50.01 30.80 7.92
CA LEU A 413 50.75 31.00 6.67
C LEU A 413 51.18 32.46 6.50
N ASP A 414 50.28 33.41 6.73
CA ASP A 414 50.60 34.84 6.65
C ASP A 414 51.76 35.20 7.62
N LYS A 415 51.77 34.58 8.81
CA LYS A 415 52.84 34.78 9.79
C LYS A 415 54.16 34.12 9.39
N VAL A 416 54.12 32.98 8.70
CA VAL A 416 55.33 32.35 8.12
C VAL A 416 55.91 33.27 7.05
N GLU A 417 55.10 33.81 6.14
CA GLU A 417 55.56 34.75 5.11
C GLU A 417 56.21 36.00 5.72
N GLU A 418 55.61 36.59 6.77
CA GLU A 418 56.22 37.70 7.53
C GLU A 418 57.59 37.33 8.12
N MET A 419 57.69 36.15 8.75
CA MET A 419 58.93 35.66 9.34
C MET A 419 60.00 35.36 8.28
N GLU A 420 59.63 34.83 7.11
CA GLU A 420 60.53 34.62 5.99
C GLU A 420 61.06 35.94 5.43
N MET A 421 60.21 36.96 5.28
CA MET A 421 60.63 38.29 4.86
C MET A 421 61.63 38.91 5.85
N THR A 422 61.33 38.87 7.15
CA THR A 422 62.23 39.40 8.19
C THR A 422 63.57 38.65 8.22
N ASN A 423 63.54 37.32 8.10
CA ASN A 423 64.75 36.51 8.04
C ASN A 423 65.60 36.87 6.80
N ASN A 424 64.98 37.01 5.63
CA ASN A 424 65.66 37.45 4.41
C ASN A 424 66.34 38.82 4.58
N HIS A 425 65.71 39.76 5.28
CA HIS A 425 66.32 41.05 5.60
C HIS A 425 67.53 40.91 6.53
N LEU A 426 67.44 40.06 7.56
CA LEU A 426 68.53 39.79 8.49
C LEU A 426 69.71 39.10 7.80
N VAL A 427 69.46 38.12 6.94
CA VAL A 427 70.48 37.43 6.14
C VAL A 427 71.24 38.44 5.27
N LYS A 428 70.55 39.29 4.51
CA LYS A 428 71.18 40.35 3.70
C LYS A 428 72.05 41.30 4.55
N ARG A 429 71.60 41.64 5.76
CA ARG A 429 72.36 42.51 6.67
C ARG A 429 73.60 41.80 7.22
N LEU A 430 73.50 40.51 7.54
CA LEU A 430 74.65 39.69 7.95
C LEU A 430 75.68 39.55 6.84
N GLU A 431 75.25 39.32 5.59
CA GLU A 431 76.13 39.26 4.43
C GLU A 431 76.91 40.57 4.24
N LYS A 432 76.24 41.73 4.38
CA LYS A 432 76.93 43.03 4.36
C LYS A 432 77.97 43.17 5.46
N MET A 433 77.66 42.73 6.69
CA MET A 433 78.64 42.79 7.79
C MET A 433 79.82 41.85 7.55
N LYS A 434 79.59 40.63 7.01
CA LYS A 434 80.65 39.70 6.62
C LYS A 434 81.54 40.29 5.53
N ALA A 435 80.95 40.90 4.50
CA ALA A 435 81.70 41.57 3.43
C ALA A 435 82.57 42.71 3.97
N ASN A 436 82.02 43.57 4.84
CA ASN A 436 82.77 44.65 5.48
C ASN A 436 83.93 44.14 6.34
N ARG A 437 83.71 43.07 7.12
CA ARG A 437 84.75 42.43 7.92
C ARG A 437 85.88 41.88 7.04
N ASN A 438 85.52 41.19 5.95
CA ASN A 438 86.51 40.65 5.01
C ASN A 438 87.31 41.77 4.32
N ALA A 439 86.67 42.88 3.96
CA ALA A 439 87.34 44.04 3.39
C ALA A 439 88.34 44.68 4.38
N LEU A 440 87.95 44.82 5.65
CA LEU A 440 88.84 45.30 6.73
C LEU A 440 90.04 44.38 6.95
N LEU A 441 89.82 43.06 6.95
CA LEU A 441 90.90 42.07 7.07
C LEU A 441 91.86 42.07 5.89
N SER A 442 91.41 42.47 4.70
CA SER A 442 92.27 42.58 3.50
C SER A 442 93.13 43.86 3.45
N GLN A 443 92.87 44.82 4.34
CA GLN A 443 93.62 46.09 4.44
C GLN A 443 94.67 46.08 5.56
N GLN A 444 94.70 45.03 6.38
CA GLN A 444 95.80 44.72 7.32
C GLN A 444 96.78 43.78 6.64
#